data_AF-A0A0N1N393-F1
#
_entry.id   AF-A0A0N1N393-F1
#
_cell.length_a   1.000
_cell.length_b   1.000
_cell.length_c   1.000
_cell.angle_alpha   90.00
_cell.angle_beta   90.00
_cell.angle_gamma   90.00
#
_symmetry.space_group_name_H-M   'P 1'
#
loop_
_entity.id
_entity.type
_entity.pdbx_description
1 polymer ?
#
loop_
_entity_poly.entity_id
_entity_poly.type
_entity_poly.pdbx_seq_one_letter_code
_entity_poly.pdbx_strand_id
1 'polypeptide(L)'
;MRQKSGPEKAPAEQIVKDIRRATRRQFSAEEKIRIVLEGVRGEESIAELCRREGIASSMYYGWSKEFLDVGKRRLAGDTARAATSDEVKELRREAQALKEAVADLTLENRLLKKSMLADGEDDT
;
A
#
# COMPACT_ATOMS: atom_id res chain seq x y z
N MET A 1 16.08 14.44 54.47
CA MET A 1 15.96 14.85 53.04
C MET A 1 15.86 13.59 52.19
N ARG A 2 14.77 13.43 51.43
CA ARG A 2 14.51 12.24 50.63
C ARG A 2 15.00 12.50 49.21
N GLN A 3 16.12 11.89 48.83
CA GLN A 3 16.64 11.98 47.47
C GLN A 3 15.65 11.33 46.51
N LYS A 4 15.14 12.10 45.54
CA LYS A 4 14.37 11.58 44.42
C LYS A 4 15.36 10.99 43.42
N SER A 5 15.31 9.68 43.23
CA SER A 5 15.99 8.98 42.15
C SER A 5 15.51 9.56 40.82
N GLY A 6 16.42 10.11 40.01
CA GLY A 6 16.12 10.50 38.63
C GLY A 6 15.74 9.29 37.77
N PRO A 7 15.18 9.50 36.57
CA PRO A 7 14.76 8.39 35.71
C PRO A 7 15.96 7.47 35.43
N GLU A 8 15.81 6.17 35.70
CA GLU A 8 16.83 5.17 35.37
C GLU A 8 17.15 5.27 33.89
N LYS A 9 18.42 5.54 33.57
CA LYS A 9 18.90 5.53 32.18
C LYS A 9 18.64 4.13 31.64
N ALA A 10 18.04 4.05 30.44
CA ALA A 10 17.83 2.77 29.76
C ALA A 10 19.15 1.97 29.70
N PRO A 11 19.10 0.63 29.80
CA PRO A 11 20.29 -0.20 29.78
C PRO A 11 21.08 0.06 28.49
N ALA A 12 22.41 0.14 28.59
CA ALA A 12 23.29 0.53 27.47
C ALA A 12 23.06 -0.32 26.21
N GLU A 13 22.70 -1.59 26.37
CA GLU A 13 22.34 -2.51 25.31
C GLU A 13 21.14 -2.03 24.47
N GLN A 14 20.13 -1.45 25.14
CA GLN A 14 18.94 -0.94 24.48
C GLN A 14 19.25 0.32 23.66
N ILE A 15 20.09 1.20 24.21
CA ILE A 15 20.56 2.40 23.49
C ILE A 15 21.35 2.00 22.24
N VAL A 16 22.26 1.02 22.35
CA VAL A 16 23.03 0.52 21.18
C VAL A 16 22.11 -0.10 20.13
N LYS A 17 21.09 -0.85 20.54
CA LYS A 17 20.10 -1.45 19.64
C LYS A 17 19.29 -0.38 18.90
N ASP A 18 18.88 0.67 19.61
CA ASP A 18 18.12 1.78 19.05
C ASP A 18 18.95 2.60 18.07
N ILE A 19 20.22 2.89 18.41
CA ILE A 19 21.16 3.55 17.48
C ILE A 19 21.31 2.71 16.21
N ARG A 20 21.58 1.41 16.33
CA ARG A 20 21.72 0.51 15.16
C ARG A 20 20.46 0.46 14.31
N ARG A 21 19.28 0.58 14.92
CA ARG A 21 18.00 0.60 14.20
C ARG A 21 17.82 1.94 13.47
N ALA A 22 18.11 3.05 14.13
CA ALA A 22 17.97 4.39 13.58
C ALA A 22 18.98 4.68 12.46
N THR A 23 20.21 4.18 12.57
CA THR A 23 21.27 4.38 11.57
C THR A 23 21.29 3.30 10.47
N ARG A 24 20.36 2.35 10.49
CA ARG A 24 20.26 1.30 9.47
C ARG A 24 19.99 1.93 8.11
N ARG A 25 20.90 1.69 7.15
CA ARG A 25 20.72 2.08 5.74
C ARG A 25 19.37 1.56 5.22
N GLN A 26 18.59 2.48 4.65
CA GLN A 26 17.37 2.16 3.92
C GLN A 26 17.71 2.08 2.43
N PHE A 27 17.16 1.08 1.75
CA PHE A 27 17.29 0.91 0.31
C PHE A 27 15.96 1.26 -0.34
N SER A 28 15.99 2.17 -1.31
CA SER A 28 14.85 2.47 -2.17
C SER A 28 14.44 1.24 -2.99
N ALA A 29 13.21 1.27 -3.53
CA ALA A 29 12.75 0.19 -4.40
C ALA A 29 13.62 0.11 -5.67
N GLU A 30 13.99 1.26 -6.22
CA GLU A 30 14.82 1.42 -7.40
C GLU A 30 16.22 0.83 -7.19
N GLU A 31 16.86 1.10 -6.04
CA GLU A 31 18.15 0.50 -5.69
C GLU A 31 18.07 -1.03 -5.59
N LYS A 32 17.05 -1.56 -4.89
CA LYS A 32 16.86 -3.00 -4.76
C LYS A 32 16.70 -3.66 -6.13
N ILE A 33 15.89 -3.06 -7.01
CA ILE A 33 15.66 -3.54 -8.38
C ILE A 33 16.96 -3.53 -9.18
N ARG A 34 17.72 -2.43 -9.15
CA ARG A 34 19.02 -2.33 -9.84
C ARG A 34 19.95 -3.48 -9.43
N ILE A 35 20.12 -3.69 -8.13
CA ILE A 35 21.02 -4.72 -7.59
C ILE A 35 20.54 -6.12 -7.99
N VAL A 36 19.24 -6.39 -7.90
CA VAL A 36 18.69 -7.69 -8.31
C VAL A 36 18.94 -7.96 -9.79
N LEU A 37 18.69 -6.98 -10.66
CA LEU A 37 18.88 -7.14 -12.11
C LEU A 37 20.35 -7.37 -12.48
N GLU A 38 21.28 -6.72 -11.81
CA GLU A 38 22.72 -6.94 -12.01
C GLU A 38 23.14 -8.34 -11.59
N GLY A 39 22.67 -8.82 -10.44
CA GLY A 39 22.93 -10.19 -10.00
C GLY A 39 22.29 -11.25 -10.92
N VAL A 40 21.13 -10.96 -11.51
CA VAL A 40 20.49 -11.82 -12.53
C VAL A 40 21.30 -11.83 -13.83
N ARG A 41 21.91 -10.70 -14.19
CA ARG A 41 22.75 -10.62 -15.39
C ARG A 41 24.01 -11.49 -15.28
N GLY A 42 24.54 -11.64 -14.08
CA GLY A 42 25.61 -12.59 -13.78
C GLY A 42 26.99 -12.20 -14.33
N GLU A 43 27.25 -10.89 -14.49
CA GLU A 43 28.56 -10.37 -14.92
C GLU A 43 29.65 -10.61 -13.87
N GLU A 44 29.30 -10.51 -12.58
CA GLU A 44 30.16 -10.82 -11.43
C GLU A 44 29.48 -11.81 -10.49
N SER A 45 30.24 -12.41 -9.56
CA SER A 45 29.64 -13.30 -8.59
C SER A 45 28.73 -12.54 -7.62
N ILE A 46 27.66 -13.18 -7.14
CA ILE A 46 26.75 -12.56 -6.15
C ILE A 46 27.50 -12.10 -4.89
N ALA A 47 28.58 -12.79 -4.53
CA ALA A 47 29.41 -12.41 -3.40
C ALA A 47 30.17 -11.09 -3.64
N GLU A 48 30.66 -10.86 -4.86
CA GLU A 48 31.31 -9.60 -5.26
C GLU A 48 30.30 -8.45 -5.26
N LEU A 49 29.14 -8.66 -5.90
CA LEU A 49 28.06 -7.68 -5.93
C LEU A 49 27.61 -7.30 -4.51
N CYS A 50 27.42 -8.28 -3.63
CA CYS A 50 27.01 -8.02 -2.25
C CYS A 50 28.05 -7.18 -1.48
N ARG A 51 29.35 -7.46 -1.68
CA ARG A 51 30.43 -6.68 -1.05
C ARG A 51 30.44 -5.24 -1.58
N ARG A 52 30.30 -5.06 -2.90
CA ARG A 52 30.32 -3.75 -3.56
C ARG A 52 29.13 -2.87 -3.13
N GLU A 53 27.94 -3.45 -3.04
CA GLU A 53 26.72 -2.74 -2.66
C GLU A 53 26.58 -2.57 -1.13
N GLY A 54 27.41 -3.24 -0.34
CA GLY A 54 27.38 -3.21 1.12
C GLY A 54 26.16 -3.94 1.70
N ILE A 55 25.77 -5.06 1.10
CA ILE A 55 24.62 -5.88 1.50
C ILE A 55 25.04 -7.29 1.90
N ALA A 56 24.26 -7.91 2.79
CA ALA A 56 24.39 -9.33 3.07
C ALA A 56 23.76 -10.15 1.93
N SER A 57 24.34 -11.31 1.60
CA SER A 57 23.79 -12.21 0.56
C SER A 57 22.35 -12.61 0.84
N SER A 58 21.95 -12.75 2.10
CA SER A 58 20.57 -13.05 2.49
C SER A 58 19.59 -11.96 2.05
N MET A 59 19.99 -10.68 2.07
CA MET A 59 19.16 -9.58 1.57
C MET A 59 19.01 -9.66 0.06
N TYR A 60 20.10 -9.91 -0.67
CA TYR A 60 20.05 -10.10 -2.12
C TYR A 60 19.08 -11.22 -2.51
N TYR A 61 19.23 -12.41 -1.91
CA TYR A 61 18.37 -13.56 -2.26
C TYR A 61 16.92 -13.34 -1.85
N GLY A 62 16.66 -12.63 -0.75
CA GLY A 62 15.31 -12.21 -0.37
C GLY A 62 14.67 -11.32 -1.44
N TRP A 63 15.35 -10.26 -1.85
CA TRP A 63 14.85 -9.35 -2.89
C TRP A 63 14.73 -10.02 -4.26
N SER A 64 15.71 -10.83 -4.65
CA SER A 64 15.73 -11.57 -5.92
C SER A 64 14.54 -12.52 -6.02
N LYS A 65 14.26 -13.26 -4.93
CA LYS A 65 13.10 -14.16 -4.87
C LYS A 65 11.79 -13.38 -5.03
N GLU A 66 11.58 -12.33 -4.23
CA GLU A 66 10.35 -11.52 -4.29
C GLU A 66 10.13 -10.93 -5.69
N PHE A 67 11.18 -10.35 -6.27
CA PHE A 67 11.13 -9.75 -7.61
C PHE A 67 10.78 -10.78 -8.69
N LEU A 68 11.43 -11.95 -8.69
CA LEU A 68 11.22 -13.00 -9.68
C LEU A 68 9.86 -13.69 -9.49
N ASP A 69 9.40 -13.89 -8.26
CA ASP A 69 8.11 -14.54 -7.98
C ASP A 69 6.94 -13.69 -8.48
N VAL A 70 7.02 -12.36 -8.34
CA VAL A 70 6.04 -11.44 -8.93
C VAL A 70 6.04 -11.55 -10.46
N GLY A 71 7.22 -11.61 -11.08
CA GLY A 71 7.35 -11.82 -12.53
C GLY A 71 6.74 -13.14 -12.98
N LYS A 72 7.01 -14.24 -12.27
CA LYS A 72 6.44 -15.57 -12.55
C LYS A 72 4.93 -15.60 -12.45
N ARG A 73 4.34 -15.05 -11.38
CA ARG A 73 2.87 -14.98 -11.22
C ARG A 73 2.23 -14.20 -12.37
N ARG A 74 2.82 -13.07 -12.74
CA ARG A 74 2.35 -12.27 -13.88
C ARG A 74 2.41 -13.06 -15.20
N LEU A 75 3.49 -13.79 -15.45
CA LEU A 75 3.63 -14.62 -16.65
C LEU A 75 2.69 -15.84 -16.64
N ALA A 76 2.39 -16.39 -15.46
CA ALA A 76 1.45 -17.49 -15.27
C ALA A 76 -0.02 -17.06 -15.42
N GLY A 77 -0.29 -15.76 -15.62
CA GLY A 77 -1.65 -15.25 -15.81
C GLY A 77 -2.42 -14.96 -14.53
N ASP A 78 -1.77 -14.96 -13.36
CA ASP A 78 -2.36 -14.61 -12.05
C ASP A 78 -2.67 -13.10 -11.89
N THR A 79 -3.10 -12.43 -12.95
CA THR A 79 -3.46 -11.01 -12.88
C THR A 79 -4.92 -10.81 -12.52
N ALA A 80 -5.19 -10.53 -11.24
CA ALA A 80 -6.06 -9.41 -10.95
C ALA A 80 -5.33 -8.15 -11.45
N ARG A 81 -5.70 -7.62 -12.62
CA ARG A 81 -5.30 -6.23 -12.94
C ARG A 81 -5.84 -5.37 -11.79
N ALA A 82 -5.07 -4.42 -11.28
CA ALA A 82 -5.59 -3.49 -10.26
C ALA A 82 -6.89 -2.80 -10.71
N ALA A 83 -7.12 -2.65 -12.04
CA ALA A 83 -8.35 -2.14 -12.63
C ALA A 83 -9.49 -3.17 -12.81
N THR A 84 -9.24 -4.47 -12.60
CA THR A 84 -10.23 -5.56 -12.71
C THR A 84 -10.24 -6.48 -11.49
N SER A 85 -9.71 -6.02 -10.35
CA SER A 85 -9.87 -6.71 -9.07
C SER A 85 -11.36 -6.95 -8.80
N ASP A 86 -11.70 -8.04 -8.11
CA ASP A 86 -13.08 -8.29 -7.70
C ASP A 86 -13.62 -7.14 -6.85
N GLU A 87 -12.75 -6.49 -6.07
CA GLU A 87 -13.06 -5.23 -5.37
C GLU A 87 -13.50 -4.11 -6.33
N VAL A 88 -12.84 -3.95 -7.48
CA VAL A 88 -13.24 -2.94 -8.48
C VAL A 88 -14.56 -3.31 -9.15
N LYS A 89 -14.87 -4.60 -9.31
CA LYS A 89 -16.17 -5.03 -9.85
C LYS A 89 -17.29 -4.76 -8.86
N GLU A 90 -17.09 -5.08 -7.58
CA GLU A 90 -18.06 -4.81 -6.53
C GLU A 90 -18.27 -3.30 -6.35
N LEU A 91 -17.20 -2.51 -6.29
CA LEU A 91 -17.31 -1.04 -6.26
C LEU A 91 -18.08 -0.46 -7.46
N ARG A 92 -17.90 -1.03 -8.66
CA ARG A 92 -18.67 -0.62 -9.85
C ARG A 92 -20.15 -0.99 -9.74
N ARG A 93 -20.49 -2.15 -9.18
CA ARG A 93 -21.87 -2.57 -8.93
C ARG A 93 -22.55 -1.69 -7.90
N GLU A 94 -21.88 -1.44 -6.78
CA GLU A 94 -22.37 -0.54 -5.73
C GLU A 94 -22.59 0.88 -6.26
N ALA A 95 -21.63 1.42 -7.02
CA ALA A 95 -21.76 2.74 -7.63
C ALA A 95 -22.95 2.82 -8.61
N GLN A 96 -23.28 1.73 -9.30
CA GLN A 96 -24.45 1.67 -10.19
C GLN A 96 -25.75 1.64 -9.37
N ALA A 97 -25.84 0.78 -8.35
CA ALA A 97 -27.00 0.71 -7.47
C ALA A 97 -27.29 2.03 -6.75
N LEU A 98 -26.24 2.72 -6.29
CA LEU A 98 -26.37 4.03 -5.65
C LEU A 98 -26.87 5.10 -6.64
N LYS A 99 -26.42 5.07 -7.90
CA LYS A 99 -26.91 6.01 -8.93
C LYS A 99 -28.40 5.80 -9.21
N GLU A 100 -28.84 4.55 -9.28
CA GLU A 100 -30.25 4.20 -9.49
C GLU A 100 -31.11 4.70 -8.32
N ALA A 101 -30.73 4.39 -7.08
CA ALA A 101 -31.45 4.86 -5.89
C ALA A 101 -31.52 6.39 -5.81
N VAL A 102 -30.42 7.10 -6.15
CA VAL A 102 -30.43 8.57 -6.19
C VAL A 102 -31.35 9.10 -7.28
N ALA A 103 -31.39 8.47 -8.46
CA ALA A 103 -32.28 8.87 -9.54
C ALA A 103 -33.75 8.72 -9.14
N ASP A 104 -34.12 7.58 -8.55
CA ASP A 104 -35.48 7.32 -8.09
C ASP A 104 -35.92 8.33 -7.02
N LEU A 105 -35.09 8.52 -5.98
CA LEU A 105 -35.36 9.50 -4.92
C LEU A 105 -35.44 10.94 -5.45
N THR A 106 -34.67 11.27 -6.49
CA THR A 106 -34.71 12.60 -7.13
C THR A 106 -36.01 12.81 -7.87
N LEU A 107 -36.50 11.80 -8.59
CA LEU A 107 -37.78 11.85 -9.28
C LEU A 107 -38.95 11.96 -8.28
N GLU A 108 -38.95 11.15 -7.23
CA GLU A 108 -39.95 11.21 -6.16
C GLU A 108 -39.97 12.59 -5.50
N ASN A 109 -38.81 13.13 -5.13
CA ASN A 109 -38.71 14.47 -4.56
C ASN A 109 -39.29 15.55 -5.48
N ARG A 110 -39.05 15.43 -6.79
CA ARG A 110 -39.57 16.39 -7.76
C ARG A 110 -41.10 16.30 -7.87
N LEU A 111 -41.65 15.08 -7.86
CA LEU A 111 -43.09 14.86 -7.90
C LEU A 111 -43.78 15.39 -6.64
N LEU A 112 -43.25 15.05 -5.46
CA LEU A 112 -43.77 15.54 -4.18
C LEU A 112 -43.73 17.06 -4.08
N LYS A 113 -42.62 17.70 -4.49
CA LYS A 113 -42.55 19.17 -4.52
C LYS A 113 -43.58 19.77 -5.47
N LYS A 114 -43.86 19.12 -6.61
CA LYS A 114 -44.88 19.60 -7.55
C LYS A 114 -46.29 19.43 -7.00
N SER A 115 -46.61 18.32 -6.34
CA SER A 115 -47.93 18.10 -5.75
C SER A 115 -48.17 19.05 -4.57
N MET A 116 -47.18 19.24 -3.70
CA MET A 116 -47.28 20.19 -2.57
C MET A 116 -47.46 21.64 -3.01
N LEU A 117 -46.97 22.02 -4.19
CA LEU A 117 -47.19 23.36 -4.74
C LEU A 117 -48.56 23.51 -5.42
N ALA A 118 -49.07 22.44 -6.05
CA ALA A 118 -50.38 22.46 -6.70
C ALA A 118 -51.55 22.48 -5.69
N ASP A 119 -51.40 21.81 -4.54
CA ASP A 119 -52.42 21.82 -3.46
C ASP A 119 -52.54 23.19 -2.75
N GLY A 120 -51.64 24.13 -3.02
CA GLY A 120 -51.66 25.49 -2.44
C GLY A 120 -52.29 26.57 -3.31
N GLU A 121 -52.67 26.25 -4.55
CA GLU A 121 -53.18 27.22 -5.54
C GLU A 121 -54.72 27.14 -5.73
N ASP A 122 -55.38 26.22 -5.04
CA ASP A 122 -56.84 25.95 -5.14
C ASP A 122 -57.68 26.63 -4.02
N ASP A 123 -57.08 27.52 -3.22
CA ASP A 123 -57.71 28.16 -2.05
C ASP A 123 -57.73 29.70 -2.11
N THR A 124 -57.82 30.29 -3.32
CA THR A 124 -58.11 31.73 -3.53
C THR A 124 -59.24 31.98 -4.52
#